data_AF-A0A2U3KWK1-F1
#
_entry.id   AF-A0A2U3KWK1-F1
#
_cell.length_a   1.000
_cell.length_b   1.000
_cell.length_c   1.000
_cell.angle_alpha   90.00
_cell.angle_beta   90.00
_cell.angle_gamma   90.00
#
_symmetry.space_group_name_H-M   'P 1'
#
loop_
_entity.id
_entity.type
_entity.pdbx_description
1 polymer ?
#
loop_
_entity_poly.entity_id
_entity_poly.type
_entity_poly.pdbx_seq_one_letter_code
_entity_poly.pdbx_strand_id
1 'polypeptide(L)'
;MKRLVVPKFETEAEEAQWWYDNRDAVDKNFVEAIKNGTIHRGGPAALLRETRMVQVRLPNTDLDRIEKLAGEKGFTSIQGCISALLHDALDREDAKKAKKRKSA
;
A
#
# COMPACT_ATOMS: atom_id res chain seq x y z
N MET A 1 21.58 4.44 18.33
CA MET A 1 20.30 3.74 18.09
C MET A 1 19.96 2.74 19.21
N LYS A 2 19.03 3.11 20.09
CA LYS A 2 18.47 2.21 21.11
C LYS A 2 17.37 1.35 20.48
N ARG A 3 17.45 0.03 20.57
CA ARG A 3 16.43 -0.87 19.98
C ARG A 3 15.14 -0.79 20.82
N LEU A 4 14.14 -0.07 20.31
CA LEU A 4 12.79 -0.06 20.89
C LEU A 4 12.03 -1.25 20.30
N VAL A 5 11.54 -2.14 21.17
CA VAL A 5 10.63 -3.21 20.78
C VAL A 5 9.23 -2.70 21.07
N VAL A 6 8.45 -2.41 20.03
CA VAL A 6 7.06 -1.97 20.18
C VAL A 6 6.23 -3.20 20.60
N PRO A 7 5.60 -3.18 21.79
CA PRO A 7 4.69 -4.25 22.22
C PRO A 7 3.46 -4.34 21.31
N LYS A 8 2.74 -5.46 21.39
CA LYS A 8 1.38 -5.54 20.85
C LYS A 8 0.43 -4.93 21.89
N PHE A 9 -0.27 -3.86 21.53
CA PHE A 9 -1.23 -3.20 22.43
C PHE A 9 -2.63 -3.75 22.22
N GLU A 10 -3.40 -3.85 23.30
CA GLU A 10 -4.82 -4.24 23.26
C GLU A 10 -5.74 -3.03 23.15
N THR A 11 -5.30 -1.86 23.64
CA THR A 11 -6.05 -0.60 23.58
C THR A 11 -5.21 0.59 23.11
N GLU A 12 -5.87 1.59 22.52
CA GLU A 12 -5.25 2.83 22.06
C GLU A 12 -4.64 3.65 23.22
N ALA A 13 -5.24 3.59 24.41
CA ALA A 13 -4.74 4.31 25.58
C ALA A 13 -3.40 3.75 26.09
N GLU A 14 -3.22 2.43 26.06
CA GLU A 14 -1.96 1.78 26.40
C GLU A 14 -0.86 2.09 25.39
N GLU A 15 -1.22 2.11 24.10
CA GLU A 15 -0.31 2.52 23.04
C GLU A 15 0.14 3.98 23.24
N ALA A 16 -0.81 4.89 23.49
CA ALA A 16 -0.53 6.31 23.70
C ALA A 16 0.40 6.55 24.90
N GLN A 17 0.17 5.82 26.01
CA GLN A 17 1.02 5.89 27.18
C GLN A 17 2.43 5.37 26.89
N TRP A 18 2.55 4.25 26.16
CA TRP A 18 3.85 3.73 25.74
C TRP A 18 4.61 4.72 24.85
N TRP A 19 3.93 5.38 23.90
CA TRP A 19 4.52 6.44 23.08
C TRP A 19 5.00 7.62 23.93
N TYR A 20 4.19 8.04 24.91
CA TYR A 20 4.56 9.11 25.83
C TYR A 20 5.81 8.74 26.63
N ASP A 21 5.87 7.54 27.21
CA ASP A 21 6.98 7.10 28.05
C ASP A 21 8.28 6.85 27.26
N ASN A 22 8.17 6.48 25.99
CA ASN A 22 9.31 6.18 25.12
C ASN A 22 9.72 7.35 24.21
N ARG A 23 9.03 8.51 24.28
CA ARG A 23 9.22 9.65 23.37
C ARG A 23 10.67 10.12 23.26
N ASP A 24 11.41 10.18 24.37
CA ASP A 24 12.81 10.64 24.38
C ASP A 24 13.75 9.68 23.64
N ALA A 25 13.46 8.37 23.70
CA ALA A 25 14.24 7.37 22.99
C ALA A 25 13.87 7.34 21.50
N VAL A 26 12.59 7.53 21.17
CA VAL A 26 12.11 7.67 19.80
C VAL A 26 12.74 8.89 19.13
N ASP A 27 12.71 10.05 19.80
CA ASP A 27 13.23 11.30 19.27
C ASP A 27 14.75 11.23 19.00
N LYS A 28 15.52 10.70 19.95
CA LYS A 28 16.97 10.47 19.78
C LYS A 28 17.27 9.53 18.61
N ASN A 29 16.51 8.44 18.48
CA ASN A 29 16.66 7.52 17.36
C ASN A 29 16.29 8.17 16.02
N PHE A 30 15.27 9.03 15.99
CA PHE A 30 14.89 9.80 14.80
C PHE A 30 15.99 10.77 14.38
N VAL A 31 16.54 11.55 15.32
CA VAL A 31 17.65 12.47 15.06
C VAL A 31 18.89 11.72 14.56
N GLU A 32 19.24 10.58 15.16
CA GLU A 32 20.33 9.73 14.67
C GLU A 32 20.05 9.17 13.27
N ALA A 33 18.83 8.71 12.99
CA ALA A 33 18.45 8.18 11.67
C ALA A 33 18.46 9.25 10.57
N ILE A 34 18.11 10.50 10.90
CA ILE A 34 18.25 11.64 9.99
C ILE A 34 19.72 11.88 9.68
N LYS A 35 20.58 11.93 10.70
CA LYS A 35 22.03 12.13 10.53
C LYS A 35 22.69 11.02 9.70
N ASN A 36 22.24 9.79 9.86
CA ASN A 36 22.78 8.62 9.16
C ASN A 36 22.12 8.38 7.78
N GLY A 37 21.12 9.16 7.39
CA GLY A 37 20.39 8.98 6.12
C GLY A 37 19.53 7.71 6.05
N THR A 38 19.29 7.04 7.18
CA THR A 38 18.55 5.77 7.27
C THR A 38 17.10 5.96 7.71
N ILE A 39 16.58 7.19 7.66
CA ILE A 39 15.18 7.46 7.98
C ILE A 39 14.27 6.79 6.95
N HIS A 40 13.51 5.79 7.40
CA HIS A 40 12.50 5.13 6.58
C HIS A 40 11.14 5.70 6.99
N ARG A 41 10.62 6.65 6.20
CA ARG A 41 9.19 6.94 6.24
C ARG A 41 8.48 5.81 5.50
N GLY A 42 7.51 5.17 6.14
CA GLY A 42 6.48 4.35 5.46
C GLY A 42 5.58 5.22 4.58
N GLY A 43 6.18 6.01 3.70
CA GLY A 43 5.52 6.90 2.75
C GLY A 43 5.69 6.39 1.32
N PRO A 44 5.40 7.21 0.29
CA PRO A 44 5.36 6.81 -1.12
C PRO A 44 6.57 6.00 -1.61
N ALA A 45 7.75 6.21 -1.02
CA ALA A 45 8.96 5.44 -1.32
C ALA A 45 8.86 3.95 -0.98
N ALA A 46 8.10 3.55 0.05
CA ALA A 46 7.85 2.14 0.36
C ALA A 46 6.89 1.51 -0.67
N LEU A 47 5.80 2.21 -1.00
CA LEU A 47 4.85 1.81 -2.07
C LEU A 47 5.53 1.69 -3.44
N LEU A 48 6.47 2.59 -3.76
CA LEU A 48 7.25 2.54 -5.00
C LEU A 48 8.29 1.42 -5.03
N ARG A 49 8.68 0.86 -3.88
CA ARG A 49 9.53 -0.36 -3.83
C ARG A 49 8.72 -1.63 -4.13
N GLU A 50 7.44 -1.63 -3.82
CA GLU A 50 6.54 -2.79 -4.02
C GLU A 50 5.76 -2.74 -5.35
N THR A 51 5.83 -1.63 -6.08
CA THR A 51 5.16 -1.45 -7.37
C THR A 51 6.15 -1.27 -8.50
N ARG A 52 5.81 -1.72 -9.71
CA ARG A 52 6.60 -1.50 -10.93
C ARG A 52 5.76 -0.77 -11.94
N MET A 53 6.32 0.26 -12.56
CA MET A 53 5.66 0.98 -13.65
C MET A 53 5.70 0.14 -14.93
N VAL A 54 4.55 -0.03 -15.56
CA VAL A 54 4.40 -0.70 -16.85
C VAL A 54 3.72 0.25 -17.84
N GLN A 55 4.19 0.25 -19.09
CA GLN A 55 3.54 0.99 -20.18
C GLN A 55 2.83 0.00 -21.09
N VAL A 56 1.53 0.20 -21.27
CA VAL A 56 0.69 -0.62 -22.15
C VAL A 56 -0.10 0.30 -23.09
N ARG A 57 -0.31 -0.15 -24.32
CA ARG A 57 -1.18 0.54 -25.27
C ARG A 57 -2.59 -0.01 -25.13
N LEU A 58 -3.56 0.88 -24.90
CA LEU A 58 -4.97 0.56 -24.83
C LEU A 58 -5.71 1.20 -26.01
N PRO A 59 -6.71 0.54 -26.60
CA PRO A 59 -7.60 1.17 -27.56
C PRO A 59 -8.29 2.40 -26.96
N ASN A 60 -8.47 3.46 -27.76
CA ASN A 60 -9.16 4.66 -27.29
C ASN A 60 -10.57 4.34 -26.79
N THR A 61 -11.28 3.43 -27.46
CA THR A 61 -12.61 2.97 -27.03
C THR A 61 -12.62 2.35 -25.63
N ASP A 62 -11.52 1.72 -25.22
CA ASP A 62 -11.42 1.16 -23.86
C ASP A 62 -11.10 2.27 -22.86
N LEU A 63 -10.25 3.24 -23.23
CA LEU A 63 -9.97 4.42 -22.41
C LEU A 63 -11.25 5.23 -22.14
N ASP A 64 -12.09 5.46 -23.15
CA ASP A 64 -13.40 6.12 -23.01
C ASP A 64 -14.29 5.39 -22.01
N ARG A 65 -14.33 4.05 -22.08
CA ARG A 65 -15.12 3.23 -21.16
C ARG A 65 -14.58 3.30 -19.73
N ILE A 66 -13.26 3.28 -19.56
CA ILE A 66 -12.60 3.38 -18.26
C ILE A 66 -12.84 4.76 -17.65
N GLU A 67 -12.80 5.83 -18.44
CA GLU A 67 -13.08 7.18 -17.96
C GLU A 67 -14.52 7.32 -17.46
N LYS A 68 -15.48 6.79 -18.21
CA LYS A 68 -16.89 6.73 -17.77
C LYS A 68 -17.05 5.93 -16.47
N LEU A 69 -16.44 4.73 -16.40
CA LEU A 69 -16.44 3.89 -15.21
C LEU A 69 -15.79 4.58 -14.01
N ALA A 70 -14.73 5.36 -14.24
CA ALA A 70 -14.05 6.13 -13.22
C ALA A 70 -14.99 7.17 -12.60
N GLY A 71 -15.72 7.92 -13.44
CA GLY A 71 -16.73 8.88 -13.01
C GLY A 71 -17.87 8.23 -12.21
N GLU A 72 -18.41 7.11 -12.71
CA GLU A 72 -19.52 6.39 -12.05
C GLU A 72 -19.12 5.78 -10.68
N LYS A 73 -17.89 5.30 -10.55
CA LYS A 73 -17.38 4.67 -9.32
C LYS A 73 -16.68 5.65 -8.37
N GLY A 74 -16.62 6.93 -8.73
CA GLY A 74 -16.00 7.97 -7.88
C GLY A 74 -14.47 7.91 -7.83
N PHE A 75 -13.80 7.33 -8.83
CA PHE A 75 -12.35 7.36 -8.92
C PHE A 75 -11.86 8.76 -9.29
N THR A 76 -10.86 9.25 -8.55
CA THR A 76 -10.22 10.55 -8.83
C THR A 76 -9.24 10.49 -9.99
N SER A 77 -8.82 9.29 -10.42
CA SER A 77 -7.91 9.13 -11.56
C SER A 77 -8.23 7.89 -12.38
N ILE A 78 -8.00 7.98 -13.70
CA ILE A 78 -8.16 6.85 -14.63
C ILE A 78 -7.22 5.68 -14.28
N GLN A 79 -6.00 5.99 -13.82
CA GLN A 79 -5.01 5.00 -13.36
C GLN A 79 -5.52 4.18 -12.17
N GLY A 80 -6.20 4.84 -11.22
CA GLY A 80 -6.82 4.14 -10.08
C GLY A 80 -7.91 3.17 -10.52
N CYS A 81 -8.75 3.58 -11.47
CA CYS A 81 -9.77 2.71 -12.04
C CYS A 81 -9.16 1.51 -12.78
N ILE A 82 -8.10 1.74 -13.56
CA ILE A 82 -7.35 0.67 -14.26
C ILE A 82 -6.77 -0.32 -13.26
N SER A 83 -6.11 0.16 -12.19
CA SER A 83 -5.51 -0.70 -11.17
C SER A 83 -6.55 -1.57 -10.48
N ALA A 84 -7.70 -1.01 -10.14
CA ALA A 84 -8.80 -1.75 -9.51
C ALA A 84 -9.36 -2.84 -10.45
N LEU A 85 -9.63 -2.50 -11.72
CA LEU A 85 -10.11 -3.47 -12.71
C LEU A 85 -9.11 -4.59 -12.97
N LEU A 86 -7.80 -4.27 -12.97
CA LEU A 86 -6.75 -5.27 -13.13
C LEU A 86 -6.72 -6.25 -11.95
N HIS A 87 -6.82 -5.76 -10.71
CA HIS A 87 -6.90 -6.62 -9.53
C HIS A 87 -8.10 -7.56 -9.58
N ASP A 88 -9.30 -7.02 -9.84
CA ASP A 88 -10.52 -7.82 -9.99
C ASP A 88 -10.38 -8.92 -11.06
N ALA A 89 -9.74 -8.61 -12.17
CA ALA A 89 -9.51 -9.57 -13.24
C ALA A 89 -8.53 -10.69 -12.82
N LEU A 90 -7.45 -10.33 -12.14
CA LEU A 90 -6.47 -11.29 -11.63
C LEU A 90 -7.08 -12.24 -10.59
N ASP A 91 -7.85 -11.71 -9.64
CA ASP A 91 -8.54 -12.51 -8.62
C ASP A 91 -9.50 -13.53 -9.25
N ARG A 92 -10.23 -13.12 -10.30
CA ARG A 92 -11.11 -14.01 -11.06
C ARG A 92 -10.33 -15.11 -11.77
N GLU A 93 -9.18 -14.80 -12.35
CA GLU A 93 -8.33 -15.80 -13.02
C GLU A 93 -7.75 -16.81 -12.03
N ASP A 94 -7.33 -16.35 -10.85
CA ASP A 94 -6.81 -17.24 -9.81
C ASP A 94 -7.91 -18.12 -9.21
N ALA A 95 -9.12 -17.57 -9.01
CA ALA A 95 -10.29 -18.35 -8.60
C ALA A 95 -10.65 -19.44 -9.63
N LYS A 96 -10.59 -19.13 -10.94
CA LYS A 96 -10.81 -20.11 -12.02
C LYS A 96 -9.76 -21.22 -12.00
N LYS A 97 -8.47 -20.88 -11.83
CA LYS A 97 -7.39 -21.87 -11.73
C LYS A 97 -7.55 -22.77 -10.51
N ALA A 98 -7.92 -22.21 -9.36
CA ALA A 98 -8.17 -22.98 -8.15
C ALA A 98 -9.33 -23.96 -8.33
N LYS A 99 -10.42 -23.55 -9.01
CA LYS A 99 -11.54 -24.43 -9.34
C LYS A 99 -11.12 -25.56 -10.29
N LYS A 100 -10.35 -25.26 -11.33
CA LYS A 100 -9.85 -26.25 -12.29
C LYS A 100 -8.94 -27.30 -11.64
N ARG A 101 -8.11 -26.90 -10.67
CA ARG A 101 -7.24 -27.81 -9.90
C ARG A 101 -7.98 -28.73 -8.93
N LYS A 102 -9.19 -28.35 -8.49
CA LYS A 102 -10.03 -29.19 -7.60
C LYS A 102 -10.92 -30.18 -8.36
N SER A 103 -11.03 -30.04 -9.67
CA SER A 103 -11.83 -30.90 -10.56
C SER A 103 -10.98 -31.82 -11.44
N ALA A 104 -9.66 -31.81 -11.25
CA ALA A 104 -8.69 -32.72 -11.87
C ALA A 104 -8.11 -33.62 -10.78
#